data_AF-A0AAW0SJ50-F1
#
_entry.id   AF-A0AAW0SJ50-F1
#
_cell.length_a   1.000
_cell.length_b   1.000
_cell.length_c   1.000
_cell.angle_alpha   90.00
_cell.angle_beta   90.00
_cell.angle_gamma   90.00
#
_symmetry.space_group_name_H-M   'P 1'
#
loop_
_entity.id
_entity.type
_entity.pdbx_description
1 polymer ?
#
loop_
_entity_poly.entity_id
_entity_poly.type
_entity_poly.pdbx_seq_one_letter_code
_entity_poly.pdbx_strand_id
1 'polypeptide(L)'
;PEYPLIINPKSYLQKYPKEQLVYLTPHCQEELLVYDHNAVYIIGGIVDKSSGEPLTLAKAKREGVRMQKLPLDRYLAWGIGNKCLTLNQIINIMLDFKMTGECA
;
A
#
# COMPACT_ATOMS: atom_id res chain seq x y z
N PRO A 1 6.00 -28.15 1.26
CA PRO A 1 4.99 -27.11 0.95
C PRO A 1 5.68 -25.74 0.87
N GLU A 2 6.14 -25.38 -0.33
CA GLU A 2 6.73 -24.07 -0.60
C GLU A 2 5.59 -23.05 -0.68
N TYR A 3 5.37 -22.35 0.43
CA TYR A 3 4.49 -21.19 0.41
C TYR A 3 5.17 -20.12 -0.46
N PRO A 4 4.47 -19.46 -1.41
CA PRO A 4 5.10 -18.55 -2.38
C PRO A 4 5.45 -17.18 -1.77
N LEU A 5 6.10 -17.17 -0.61
CA LEU A 5 6.57 -15.97 0.07
C LEU A 5 8.08 -16.01 0.24
N ILE A 6 8.75 -14.99 -0.30
CA ILE A 6 10.18 -14.79 -0.10
C ILE A 6 10.38 -13.90 1.12
N ILE A 7 10.82 -14.49 2.24
CA ILE A 7 11.20 -13.75 3.44
C ILE A 7 12.66 -13.29 3.29
N ASN A 8 12.92 -12.01 3.54
CA ASN A 8 14.26 -11.44 3.42
C ASN A 8 14.51 -10.41 4.54
N PRO A 9 15.68 -10.46 5.23
CA PRO A 9 16.00 -9.49 6.28
C PRO A 9 16.41 -8.10 5.75
N LYS A 10 16.73 -7.97 4.46
CA LYS A 10 17.15 -6.70 3.85
C LYS A 10 15.93 -5.79 3.62
N SER A 11 16.17 -4.48 3.74
CA SER A 11 15.18 -3.47 3.36
C SER A 11 14.85 -3.54 1.86
N TYR A 12 13.61 -3.21 1.50
CA TYR A 12 13.20 -3.05 0.09
C TYR A 12 14.07 -2.04 -0.66
N LEU A 13 14.63 -1.03 0.03
CA LEU A 13 15.53 -0.03 -0.54
C LEU A 13 16.84 -0.63 -1.08
N GLN A 14 17.25 -1.79 -0.58
CA GLN A 14 18.45 -2.49 -1.05
C GLN A 14 18.14 -3.53 -2.13
N LYS A 15 16.86 -3.85 -2.33
CA LYS A 15 16.42 -4.96 -3.19
C LYS A 15 15.87 -4.47 -4.54
N TYR A 16 15.26 -3.29 -4.56
CA TYR A 16 14.61 -2.77 -5.75
C TYR A 16 15.07 -1.34 -6.06
N PRO A 17 15.08 -0.93 -7.34
CA PRO A 17 15.30 0.46 -7.73
C PRO A 17 14.29 1.37 -7.06
N LYS A 18 14.77 2.49 -6.49
CA LYS A 18 13.94 3.39 -5.69
C LYS A 18 12.78 3.98 -6.48
N GLU A 19 13.00 4.21 -7.78
CA GLU A 19 12.06 4.82 -8.71
C GLU A 19 10.85 3.91 -8.98
N GLN A 20 11.01 2.59 -8.81
CA GLN A 20 9.93 1.62 -8.92
C GLN A 20 9.11 1.51 -7.64
N LEU A 21 9.59 2.00 -6.50
CA LEU A 21 8.95 1.79 -5.21
C LEU A 21 7.74 2.72 -5.02
N VAL A 22 6.62 2.13 -4.58
CA VAL A 22 5.40 2.86 -4.18
C VAL A 22 4.96 2.38 -2.82
N TYR A 23 4.98 3.28 -1.83
CA TYR A 23 4.49 2.97 -0.49
C TYR A 23 2.99 3.27 -0.38
N LEU A 24 2.19 2.25 -0.10
CA LEU A 24 0.76 2.42 0.15
C LEU A 24 0.51 2.95 1.57
N THR A 25 -0.09 4.14 1.67
CA THR A 25 -0.44 4.76 2.95
C THR A 25 -1.72 5.59 2.83
N PRO A 26 -2.69 5.45 3.75
CA PRO A 26 -3.96 6.18 3.65
C PRO A 26 -3.82 7.68 3.91
N HIS A 27 -2.66 8.13 4.40
CA HIS A 27 -2.42 9.52 4.84
C HIS A 27 -1.74 10.40 3.78
N CYS A 28 -1.47 9.89 2.57
CA CYS A 28 -0.93 10.70 1.46
C CYS A 28 -2.05 11.30 0.59
N GLN A 29 -1.68 12.23 -0.29
CA GLN A 29 -2.64 12.91 -1.16
C GLN A 29 -2.89 12.15 -2.48
N GLU A 30 -1.83 11.60 -3.08
CA GLU A 30 -1.91 10.94 -4.39
C GLU A 30 -2.71 9.64 -4.33
N GLU A 31 -3.67 9.49 -5.26
CA GLU A 31 -4.50 8.29 -5.36
C GLU A 31 -3.88 7.28 -6.34
N LEU A 32 -4.01 6.00 -6.02
CA LEU A 32 -3.75 4.91 -6.96
C LEU A 32 -5.01 4.70 -7.82
N LEU A 33 -5.04 5.31 -9.00
CA LEU A 33 -6.16 5.19 -9.94
C LEU A 33 -5.94 4.10 -10.99
N VAL A 34 -4.69 3.91 -11.39
CA VAL A 34 -4.27 2.93 -12.41
C VAL A 34 -3.15 2.08 -11.83
N TYR A 35 -3.25 0.76 -12.02
CA TYR A 35 -2.21 -0.17 -11.57
C TYR A 35 -0.99 -0.09 -12.50
N ASP A 36 0.19 0.14 -11.91
CA ASP A 36 1.47 0.15 -12.63
C ASP A 36 2.16 -1.21 -12.47
N HIS A 37 2.16 -1.99 -13.56
CA HIS A 37 2.78 -3.32 -13.58
C HIS A 37 4.31 -3.32 -13.43
N ASN A 38 4.95 -2.15 -13.59
CA ASN A 38 6.39 -1.99 -13.38
C ASN A 38 6.74 -1.50 -11.97
N ALA A 39 5.73 -1.14 -11.17
CA ALA A 39 5.93 -0.67 -9.80
C ALA A 39 6.07 -1.82 -8.79
N VAL A 40 6.81 -1.56 -7.73
CA VAL A 40 6.90 -2.40 -6.54
C VAL A 40 6.10 -1.73 -5.43
N TYR A 41 4.90 -2.24 -5.18
CA TYR A 41 4.03 -1.75 -4.12
C TYR A 41 4.47 -2.29 -2.75
N ILE A 42 4.59 -1.38 -1.78
CA ILE A 42 4.99 -1.66 -0.39
C ILE A 42 3.75 -1.48 0.50
N ILE A 43 3.40 -2.52 1.24
CA ILE A 43 2.34 -2.50 2.25
C ILE A 43 3.00 -2.60 3.62
N GLY A 44 2.66 -1.70 4.54
CA GLY A 44 3.16 -1.75 5.91
C GLY A 44 2.61 -2.95 6.67
N GLY A 45 3.48 -3.87 7.09
CA GLY A 45 3.14 -5.00 7.96
C GLY A 45 2.95 -4.57 9.42
N ILE A 46 2.14 -3.55 9.67
CA ILE A 46 1.83 -3.01 10.99
C ILE A 46 0.37 -3.31 11.35
N VAL A 47 0.12 -3.72 12.58
CA VAL A 47 -1.23 -3.87 13.13
C VAL A 47 -1.43 -2.73 14.12
N ASP A 48 -2.01 -1.64 13.64
CA ASP A 48 -2.32 -0.50 14.48
C ASP A 48 -3.69 -0.71 15.14
N LYS A 49 -3.70 -0.86 16.47
CA LYS A 49 -4.93 -1.04 17.25
C LYS A 49 -5.45 0.28 17.84
N SER A 50 -4.71 1.40 17.74
CA SER A 50 -5.07 2.59 18.54
C SER A 50 -4.42 3.92 18.17
N SER A 51 -3.41 4.00 17.30
CA SER A 51 -2.73 5.26 16.99
C SER A 51 -3.10 5.75 15.60
N GLY A 52 -3.87 6.83 15.49
CA GLY A 52 -4.07 7.57 14.23
C GLY A 52 -2.80 8.25 13.71
N GLU A 53 -1.62 7.80 14.12
CA GLU A 53 -0.35 8.38 13.75
C GLU A 53 0.07 7.91 12.35
N PRO A 54 0.53 8.83 11.48
CA PRO A 54 0.86 8.50 10.11
C PRO A 54 2.25 7.85 9.99
N LEU A 55 2.47 6.72 10.67
CA LEU A 55 3.78 6.04 10.80
C LEU A 55 4.36 5.63 9.43
N THR A 56 3.53 5.02 8.59
CA THR A 56 3.94 4.59 7.23
C THR A 56 4.24 5.77 6.32
N LEU A 57 3.45 6.84 6.42
CA LEU A 57 3.70 8.10 5.70
C LEU A 57 5.03 8.74 6.16
N ALA A 58 5.25 8.82 7.47
CA ALA A 58 6.47 9.41 8.03
C ALA A 58 7.72 8.63 7.59
N LYS A 59 7.64 7.29 7.56
CA LYS A 59 8.71 6.42 7.06
C LYS A 59 8.98 6.66 5.57
N ALA A 60 7.94 6.60 4.73
CA ALA A 60 8.08 6.77 3.29
C ALA A 60 8.63 8.16 2.92
N LYS A 61 8.20 9.23 3.62
CA LYS A 61 8.76 10.59 3.48
C LYS A 61 10.25 10.63 3.82
N ARG A 62 10.66 10.04 4.95
CA ARG A 62 12.08 10.01 5.37
C ARG A 62 12.97 9.30 4.35
N GLU A 63 12.43 8.28 3.70
CA GLU A 63 13.15 7.49 2.71
C GLU A 63 13.03 8.07 1.29
N GLY A 64 12.19 9.10 1.09
CA GLY A 64 11.90 9.71 -0.20
C GLY A 64 11.28 8.74 -1.20
N VAL A 65 10.45 7.80 -0.72
CA VAL A 65 9.72 6.84 -1.56
C VAL A 65 8.40 7.46 -2.02
N ARG A 66 8.01 7.24 -3.28
CA ARG A 66 6.71 7.67 -3.81
C ARG A 66 5.58 7.02 -3.00
N MET A 67 4.50 7.76 -2.76
CA MET A 67 3.40 7.30 -1.92
C MET A 67 2.08 7.41 -2.66
N GLN A 68 1.21 6.42 -2.53
CA GLN A 68 -0.16 6.49 -3.03
C GLN A 68 -1.13 5.91 -2.00
N LYS A 69 -2.37 6.42 -1.99
CA LYS A 69 -3.48 5.87 -1.21
C LYS A 69 -4.47 5.16 -2.13
N LEU A 70 -5.18 4.18 -1.60
CA LEU A 70 -6.31 3.60 -2.30
C LEU A 70 -7.43 4.65 -2.44
N PRO A 71 -8.13 4.71 -3.57
CA PRO A 71 -9.18 5.70 -3.86
C PRO A 71 -10.51 5.38 -3.15
N LEU A 72 -10.47 4.91 -1.90
CA LEU A 72 -11.63 4.40 -1.17
C LEU A 72 -12.76 5.44 -1.04
N ASP A 73 -12.41 6.71 -0.94
CA ASP A 73 -13.37 7.83 -0.86
C ASP A 73 -14.25 7.98 -2.11
N ARG A 74 -13.83 7.44 -3.25
CA ARG A 74 -14.60 7.50 -4.51
C ARG A 74 -15.68 6.43 -4.59
N TYR A 75 -15.49 5.30 -3.89
CA TYR A 75 -16.29 4.09 -4.08
C TYR A 75 -17.04 3.66 -2.80
N LEU A 76 -16.61 4.12 -1.62
CA LEU A 76 -17.23 3.74 -0.35
C LEU A 76 -17.99 4.92 0.26
N ALA A 77 -19.29 4.71 0.50
CA ALA A 77 -20.07 5.57 1.38
C ALA A 77 -19.70 5.24 2.84
N TRP A 78 -18.95 6.12 3.48
CA TRP A 78 -18.53 5.93 4.87
C TRP A 78 -19.72 6.07 5.83
N GLY A 79 -20.21 4.95 6.35
CA GLY A 79 -21.17 4.92 7.47
C GLY A 79 -20.48 4.58 8.80
N ILE A 80 -19.87 3.39 8.86
CA ILE A 80 -19.09 2.88 10.01
C ILE A 80 -17.83 2.22 9.44
N GLY A 81 -16.64 2.63 9.89
CA GLY A 81 -15.35 2.08 9.42
C GLY A 81 -14.23 3.12 9.40
N ASN A 82 -13.00 2.69 9.13
CA ASN A 82 -11.87 3.59 8.95
C ASN A 82 -11.12 3.27 7.64
N LYS A 83 -10.25 4.18 7.21
CA LYS A 83 -9.42 4.04 5.99
C LYS A 83 -8.19 3.14 6.22
N CYS A 84 -8.06 2.57 7.41
CA CYS A 84 -6.96 1.70 7.78
C CYS A 84 -7.39 0.24 7.60
N LEU A 85 -7.29 -0.23 6.36
CA LEU A 85 -7.62 -1.61 6.00
C LEU A 85 -6.58 -2.60 6.55
N THR A 86 -7.02 -3.83 6.78
CA THR A 86 -6.12 -4.94 7.16
C THR A 86 -5.24 -5.37 5.98
N LEU A 87 -4.12 -6.02 6.27
CA LEU A 87 -3.18 -6.49 5.24
C LEU A 87 -3.87 -7.36 4.18
N ASN A 88 -4.74 -8.29 4.60
CA ASN A 88 -5.48 -9.15 3.67
C ASN A 88 -6.46 -8.36 2.78
N GLN A 89 -7.10 -7.31 3.30
CA GLN A 89 -7.99 -6.47 2.50
C GLN A 89 -7.21 -5.71 1.43
N ILE A 90 -6.07 -5.10 1.80
CA ILE A 90 -5.22 -4.38 0.84
C ILE A 90 -4.70 -5.34 -0.23
N ILE A 91 -4.24 -6.53 0.15
CA ILE A 91 -3.74 -7.53 -0.82
C ILE A 91 -4.84 -7.91 -1.83
N ASN A 92 -6.06 -8.20 -1.37
CA ASN A 92 -7.15 -8.57 -2.26
C ASN A 92 -7.49 -7.43 -3.23
N ILE A 93 -7.62 -6.19 -2.74
CA ILE A 93 -7.86 -5.01 -3.59
C ILE A 93 -6.75 -4.86 -4.65
N MET A 94 -5.48 -4.99 -4.24
CA MET A 94 -4.35 -4.87 -5.16
C MET A 94 -4.30 -6.00 -6.21
N LEU A 95 -4.77 -7.20 -5.86
CA LEU A 95 -4.92 -8.31 -6.81
C LEU A 95 -6.02 -8.00 -7.84
N ASP A 96 -7.16 -7.47 -7.39
CA ASP A 96 -8.25 -7.08 -8.28
C ASP A 96 -7.79 -5.98 -9.24
N PHE A 97 -7.16 -4.92 -8.73
CA PHE A 97 -6.55 -3.85 -9.53
C PHE A 97 -5.59 -4.38 -10.60
N LYS A 98 -4.75 -5.36 -10.23
CA LYS A 98 -3.79 -5.96 -11.16
C LYS A 98 -4.49 -6.69 -12.30
N MET A 99 -5.68 -7.24 -12.08
CA MET A 99 -6.44 -7.98 -13.09
C MET A 99 -7.30 -7.06 -13.96
N THR A 100 -7.90 -6.02 -13.38
CA THR A 100 -8.83 -5.12 -14.07
C THR A 100 -8.15 -3.89 -14.66
N GLY A 101 -6.98 -3.49 -14.16
CA GLY A 101 -6.29 -2.25 -14.50
C GLY A 101 -6.84 -1.00 -13.80
N GLU A 102 -8.03 -1.09 -13.19
CA GLU A 102 -8.78 0.00 -12.56
C GLU A 102 -9.33 -0.39 -11.19
N CYS A 103 -9.56 0.61 -10.33
CA CYS A 103 -10.28 0.42 -9.07
C CYS A 103 -11.77 0.15 -9.33
N ALA A 104 -12.26 -1.03 -8.93
CA ALA A 104 -13.68 -1.38 -8.93
C ALA A 104 -14.32 -1.16 -7.56
#